data_AF-A0A7S2CEZ5-F1
#
_entry.id   AF-A0A7S2CEZ5-F1
#
_cell.length_a   1.000
_cell.length_b   1.000
_cell.length_c   1.000
_cell.angle_alpha   90.00
_cell.angle_beta   90.00
_cell.angle_gamma   90.00
#
_symmetry.space_group_name_H-M   'P 1'
#
loop_
_entity.id
_entity.type
_entity.pdbx_description
1 polymer ?
#
loop_
_entity_poly.entity_id
_entity_poly.type
_entity_poly.pdbx_seq_one_letter_code
_entity_poly.pdbx_strand_id
1 'polypeptide(L)'
;ENRKWEMAMNNKSLEVVVGNRHIPLSDVLAVCCKNSQRPFAQVVLESAALSGADCSAAKLRGGAAAPKTSAAPSPGGGGEERLLTPHEVRSAIFARIVHAMQGRSGLRKGVIEFLVALLNFDVAVAIPADLSKAGTALLSVVSGDSLDAETETRLKQLSLEPPGRKSPLTAAERAALLTGTDSIALIGLGVLYAAAAKQAANLVDAVAALSCAAVGVPPQLLDETLYDSRPHRGLTTSAFNLKILLQGSRPSNALESAELVKLPELHGLAVESLESFAKAMAVELNSAESAPTAPTFGMAPTLLLLNSAVHPLKTLTEASNRRAALLGGTAAAVGGVGVEGGEGDDGSPLRSLVAAIMSLERSLSEEATVALAKLKHLDETAQAAAAAKAAAPAAPA
;
A
#
# COMPACT_ATOMS: atom_id res chain seq x y z
N GLU A 1 -21.93 26.35 23.24
CA GLU A 1 -21.02 25.19 23.07
C GLU A 1 -20.59 24.85 21.62
N ASN A 2 -21.10 25.50 20.55
CA ASN A 2 -20.88 25.05 19.14
C ASN A 2 -19.48 25.34 18.52
N ARG A 3 -18.38 25.26 19.28
CA ARG A 3 -17.00 25.41 18.73
C ARG A 3 -16.05 24.25 19.01
N LYS A 4 -16.48 23.20 19.72
CA LYS A 4 -15.64 22.01 19.99
C LYS A 4 -15.74 20.91 18.93
N TRP A 5 -16.83 20.86 18.16
CA TRP A 5 -17.08 19.80 17.17
C TRP A 5 -16.45 20.06 15.79
N GLU A 6 -16.20 21.32 15.41
CA GLU A 6 -15.47 21.65 14.17
C GLU A 6 -13.99 21.19 14.19
N MET A 7 -13.42 20.90 15.37
CA MET A 7 -12.09 20.31 15.48
C MET A 7 -12.07 18.79 15.23
N ALA A 8 -13.22 18.09 15.33
CA ALA A 8 -13.30 16.65 15.10
C ALA A 8 -13.38 16.27 13.60
N MET A 9 -13.97 17.14 12.78
CA MET A 9 -14.07 16.97 11.32
C MET A 9 -12.83 17.40 10.55
N ASN A 10 -11.85 18.04 11.20
CA ASN A 10 -10.60 18.41 10.56
C ASN A 10 -9.64 17.20 10.48
N ASN A 11 -10.10 16.16 9.77
CA ASN A 11 -9.24 15.29 9.00
C ASN A 11 -8.52 16.19 7.99
N LYS A 12 -7.44 16.83 8.43
CA LYS A 12 -6.36 17.20 7.54
C LYS A 12 -5.91 15.90 6.90
N SER A 13 -6.39 15.68 5.68
CA SER A 13 -5.79 14.75 4.73
C SER A 13 -4.27 14.90 4.85
N LEU A 14 -3.53 13.80 4.86
CA LEU A 14 -2.08 13.88 4.99
C LEU A 14 -1.53 14.51 3.71
N GLU A 15 -1.22 15.81 3.74
CA GLU A 15 -0.86 16.56 2.55
C GLU A 15 0.66 16.53 2.32
N VAL A 16 1.03 16.17 1.09
CA VAL A 16 2.35 16.35 0.52
C VAL A 16 2.37 17.71 -0.16
N VAL A 17 3.36 18.55 0.19
CA VAL A 17 3.47 19.90 -0.36
C VAL A 17 4.43 19.89 -1.54
N VAL A 18 3.92 20.21 -2.73
CA VAL A 18 4.73 20.32 -3.96
C VAL A 18 4.62 21.74 -4.50
N GLY A 19 5.53 22.60 -4.05
CA GLY A 19 5.45 24.05 -4.28
C GLY A 19 4.19 24.63 -3.64
N ASN A 20 3.35 25.29 -4.42
CA ASN A 20 2.07 25.87 -3.96
C ASN A 20 0.87 24.90 -4.08
N ARG A 21 1.10 23.61 -4.37
CA ARG A 21 0.04 22.61 -4.49
C ARG A 21 0.09 21.62 -3.32
N HIS A 22 -1.06 21.43 -2.70
CA HIS A 22 -1.30 20.43 -1.66
C HIS A 22 -1.82 19.16 -2.35
N ILE A 23 -1.10 18.04 -2.19
CA ILE A 23 -1.49 16.73 -2.74
C ILE A 23 -1.79 15.82 -1.54
N PRO A 24 -3.05 15.43 -1.28
CA PRO A 24 -3.35 14.52 -0.17
C PRO A 24 -2.78 13.12 -0.44
N LEU A 25 -2.50 12.35 0.61
CA LEU A 25 -1.87 11.02 0.53
C LEU A 25 -2.71 10.02 -0.30
N SER A 26 -4.03 10.21 -0.37
CA SER A 26 -4.92 9.49 -1.30
C SER A 26 -4.51 9.66 -2.76
N ASP A 27 -4.05 10.86 -3.10
CA ASP A 27 -3.74 11.27 -4.46
C ASP A 27 -2.28 10.96 -4.81
N VAL A 28 -1.43 10.65 -3.82
CA VAL A 28 -0.10 10.07 -4.10
C VAL A 28 -0.25 8.71 -4.79
N LEU A 29 -1.23 7.89 -4.40
CA LEU A 29 -1.58 6.70 -5.18
C LEU A 29 -2.09 7.05 -6.58
N ALA A 30 -2.92 8.08 -6.71
CA ALA A 30 -3.39 8.53 -8.03
C ALA A 30 -2.23 9.00 -8.94
N VAL A 31 -1.21 9.66 -8.37
CA VAL A 31 0.02 10.07 -9.06
C VAL A 31 0.88 8.86 -9.42
N CYS A 32 1.11 7.93 -8.50
CA CYS A 32 1.91 6.72 -8.74
C CYS A 32 1.21 5.72 -9.69
N CYS A 33 -0.13 5.66 -9.68
CA CYS A 33 -0.97 4.75 -10.48
C CYS A 33 -1.69 5.46 -11.64
N LYS A 34 -1.26 6.68 -12.00
CA LYS A 34 -1.65 7.44 -13.21
C LYS A 34 -3.17 7.63 -13.38
N ASN A 35 -3.88 7.94 -12.31
CA ASN A 35 -5.35 8.09 -12.29
C ASN A 35 -6.12 6.88 -12.88
N SER A 36 -5.47 5.72 -13.02
CA SER A 36 -6.16 4.52 -13.47
C SER A 36 -7.16 4.12 -12.38
N GLN A 37 -8.42 3.87 -12.78
CA GLN A 37 -9.39 3.17 -11.95
C GLN A 37 -9.04 1.67 -11.87
N ARG A 38 -7.77 1.42 -11.55
CA ARG A 38 -7.20 0.13 -11.17
C ARG A 38 -6.50 0.33 -9.82
N PRO A 39 -7.28 0.53 -8.73
CA PRO A 39 -6.87 -0.10 -7.48
C PRO A 39 -6.64 -1.60 -7.76
N PHE A 40 -5.89 -2.28 -6.89
CA PHE A 40 -5.65 -3.73 -6.98
C PHE A 40 -6.92 -4.45 -7.42
N ALA A 41 -6.82 -5.15 -8.56
CA ALA A 41 -7.97 -5.38 -9.41
C ALA A 41 -9.08 -6.11 -8.66
N GLN A 42 -10.24 -5.44 -8.59
CA GLN A 42 -11.58 -6.05 -8.53
C GLN A 42 -11.66 -7.40 -7.81
N VAL A 43 -12.10 -7.36 -6.55
CA VAL A 43 -12.86 -8.47 -5.94
C VAL A 43 -14.17 -8.60 -6.71
N VAL A 44 -14.10 -9.20 -7.90
CA VAL A 44 -15.25 -9.71 -8.64
C VAL A 44 -15.48 -11.13 -8.15
N LEU A 45 -16.64 -11.35 -7.55
CA LEU A 45 -17.10 -12.66 -7.15
C LEU A 45 -17.43 -13.50 -8.40
N GLU A 46 -16.84 -14.69 -8.45
CA GLU A 46 -17.07 -15.78 -9.42
C GLU A 46 -16.52 -15.55 -10.86
N SER A 47 -15.96 -16.56 -11.54
CA SER A 47 -15.70 -17.96 -11.18
C SER A 47 -14.34 -18.45 -11.71
N ALA A 48 -13.81 -19.53 -11.12
CA ALA A 48 -12.51 -20.08 -11.47
C ALA A 48 -12.50 -20.85 -12.81
N ALA A 49 -11.50 -20.58 -13.65
CA ALA A 49 -11.01 -21.52 -14.66
C ALA A 49 -9.54 -21.21 -15.00
N LEU A 50 -8.60 -21.80 -14.24
CA LEU A 50 -7.20 -21.92 -14.66
C LEU A 50 -7.06 -23.20 -15.50
N SER A 51 -6.72 -23.08 -16.78
CA SER A 51 -6.20 -24.19 -17.58
C SER A 51 -5.31 -23.67 -18.72
N GLY A 52 -4.23 -24.41 -19.03
CA GLY A 52 -3.33 -24.08 -20.15
C GLY A 52 -1.98 -23.51 -19.74
N ALA A 53 -1.21 -24.26 -18.95
CA ALA A 53 0.25 -24.11 -18.99
C ALA A 53 0.78 -24.72 -20.30
N ASP A 54 1.80 -24.11 -20.89
CA ASP A 54 2.82 -24.84 -21.65
C ASP A 54 4.13 -24.04 -21.70
N CYS A 55 5.00 -24.30 -20.72
CA CYS A 55 6.42 -23.98 -20.83
C CYS A 55 7.10 -25.13 -21.58
N SER A 56 7.87 -24.83 -22.63
CA SER A 56 8.83 -25.80 -23.19
C SER A 56 10.17 -25.13 -23.49
N ALA A 57 11.25 -25.90 -23.36
CA ALA A 57 12.61 -25.37 -23.27
C ALA A 57 13.63 -26.10 -24.18
N ALA A 58 14.73 -25.39 -24.43
CA ALA A 58 16.07 -25.87 -24.80
C ALA A 58 16.35 -26.38 -26.24
N LYS A 59 17.35 -25.77 -26.91
CA LYS A 59 18.72 -26.35 -27.01
C LYS A 59 19.78 -25.40 -27.61
N LEU A 60 21.03 -25.57 -27.16
CA LEU A 60 22.24 -24.85 -27.60
C LEU A 60 23.09 -25.66 -28.61
N ARG A 61 23.87 -24.97 -29.46
CA ARG A 61 25.15 -25.35 -30.14
C ARG A 61 25.56 -24.17 -31.07
N GLY A 62 26.80 -23.69 -31.22
CA GLY A 62 28.05 -23.86 -30.46
C GLY A 62 29.29 -23.46 -31.29
N GLY A 63 30.35 -22.85 -30.69
CA GLY A 63 31.74 -22.95 -31.18
C GLY A 63 32.56 -21.67 -31.51
N ALA A 64 33.78 -21.62 -30.93
CA ALA A 64 35.00 -20.85 -31.31
C ALA A 64 35.25 -19.43 -30.73
N ALA A 65 36.53 -19.10 -30.46
CA ALA A 65 36.93 -18.04 -29.51
C ALA A 65 38.16 -17.17 -29.92
N ALA A 66 38.09 -15.87 -29.53
CA ALA A 66 39.14 -15.01 -28.91
C ALA A 66 40.46 -14.66 -29.68
N PRO A 67 41.24 -13.59 -29.32
CA PRO A 67 41.18 -12.77 -28.08
C PRO A 67 41.41 -11.21 -28.15
N LYS A 68 40.88 -10.54 -27.11
CA LYS A 68 41.43 -9.40 -26.30
C LYS A 68 41.76 -8.03 -26.92
N THR A 69 40.94 -7.05 -26.53
CA THR A 69 41.28 -5.83 -25.73
C THR A 69 39.96 -5.20 -25.22
N SER A 70 39.86 -4.46 -24.09
CA SER A 70 40.69 -4.41 -22.87
C SER A 70 39.91 -3.76 -21.69
N ALA A 71 39.72 -4.52 -20.60
CA ALA A 71 39.33 -4.09 -19.24
C ALA A 71 38.17 -3.08 -19.05
N ALA A 72 36.93 -3.56 -19.18
CA ALA A 72 35.78 -3.10 -18.39
C ALA A 72 35.65 -4.00 -17.12
N PRO A 73 34.98 -3.56 -16.03
CA PRO A 73 34.80 -4.41 -14.84
C PRO A 73 34.00 -5.67 -15.16
N SER A 74 34.53 -6.83 -14.76
CA SER A 74 33.97 -8.14 -15.08
C SER A 74 32.80 -8.53 -14.17
N PRO A 75 31.77 -9.23 -14.69
CA PRO A 75 30.62 -9.65 -13.91
C PRO A 75 30.94 -10.84 -12.99
N GLY A 76 30.48 -10.79 -11.74
CA GLY A 76 30.53 -11.90 -10.80
C GLY A 76 29.19 -12.07 -10.09
N GLY A 77 28.64 -13.29 -10.12
CA GLY A 77 27.37 -13.64 -9.46
C GLY A 77 26.14 -13.43 -10.36
N GLY A 78 25.76 -14.46 -11.10
CA GLY A 78 24.56 -14.45 -11.93
C GLY A 78 23.27 -14.67 -11.12
N GLY A 79 22.62 -13.57 -10.73
CA GLY A 79 21.19 -13.52 -10.48
C GLY A 79 20.62 -12.32 -11.23
N GLU A 80 19.50 -12.47 -11.94
CA GLU A 80 18.81 -11.33 -12.53
C GLU A 80 18.36 -10.40 -11.41
N GLU A 81 18.96 -9.20 -11.35
CA GLU A 81 18.67 -8.26 -10.29
C GLU A 81 17.26 -7.70 -10.47
N ARG A 82 16.35 -8.04 -9.54
CA ARG A 82 14.95 -7.61 -9.58
C ARG A 82 14.89 -6.09 -9.76
N LEU A 83 14.18 -5.62 -10.79
CA LEU A 83 13.84 -4.22 -10.96
C LEU A 83 12.63 -3.82 -10.10
N LEU A 84 12.54 -2.53 -9.78
CA LEU A 84 11.33 -1.94 -9.20
C LEU A 84 10.18 -1.95 -10.21
N THR A 85 8.96 -2.10 -9.72
CA THR A 85 7.75 -1.99 -10.55
C THR A 85 7.53 -0.54 -11.01
N PRO A 86 6.73 -0.30 -12.07
CA PRO A 86 6.47 1.06 -12.56
C PRO A 86 5.92 2.02 -11.49
N HIS A 87 5.09 1.54 -10.55
CA HIS A 87 4.56 2.36 -9.46
C HIS A 87 5.64 2.72 -8.43
N GLU A 88 6.54 1.79 -8.12
CA GLU A 88 7.69 1.98 -7.23
C GLU A 88 8.72 2.96 -7.83
N VAL A 89 9.00 2.86 -9.13
CA VAL A 89 9.85 3.82 -9.88
C VAL A 89 9.22 5.22 -9.85
N ARG A 90 7.91 5.32 -10.11
CA ARG A 90 7.17 6.59 -10.07
C ARG A 90 7.18 7.22 -8.67
N SER A 91 7.02 6.44 -7.60
CA SER A 91 7.06 6.97 -6.23
C SER A 91 8.46 7.44 -5.84
N ALA A 92 9.52 6.76 -6.28
CA ALA A 92 10.89 7.20 -6.07
C ALA A 92 11.21 8.50 -6.83
N ILE A 93 10.80 8.62 -8.10
CA ILE A 93 10.95 9.86 -8.89
C ILE A 93 10.13 10.99 -8.27
N PHE A 94 8.90 10.72 -7.83
CA PHE A 94 8.05 11.69 -7.15
C PHE A 94 8.72 12.23 -5.89
N ALA A 95 9.20 11.36 -5.00
CA ALA A 95 9.94 11.76 -3.80
C ALA A 95 11.16 12.60 -4.16
N ARG A 96 11.95 12.21 -5.17
CA ARG A 96 13.10 13.01 -5.63
C ARG A 96 12.70 14.42 -6.08
N ILE A 97 11.55 14.58 -6.74
CA ILE A 97 11.01 15.90 -7.11
C ILE A 97 10.63 16.70 -5.86
N VAL A 98 9.93 16.10 -4.89
CA VAL A 98 9.52 16.81 -3.64
C VAL A 98 10.75 17.32 -2.87
N HIS A 99 11.76 16.46 -2.66
CA HIS A 99 12.99 16.85 -1.99
C HIS A 99 13.78 17.92 -2.77
N ALA A 100 13.89 17.78 -4.10
CA ALA A 100 14.57 18.78 -4.93
C ALA A 100 13.87 20.15 -4.90
N MET A 101 12.54 20.18 -4.84
CA MET A 101 11.74 21.42 -4.79
C MET A 101 11.92 22.24 -3.50
N GLN A 102 12.51 21.67 -2.44
CA GLN A 102 12.86 22.39 -1.22
C GLN A 102 14.09 23.30 -1.40
N GLY A 103 14.76 23.25 -2.55
CA GLY A 103 15.82 24.20 -2.94
C GLY A 103 17.19 23.97 -2.30
N ARG A 104 17.38 22.90 -1.52
CA ARG A 104 18.66 22.59 -0.83
C ARG A 104 19.56 21.59 -1.59
N SER A 105 19.01 20.90 -2.57
CA SER A 105 19.68 19.87 -3.37
C SER A 105 20.77 20.39 -4.32
N GLY A 106 20.74 21.69 -4.65
CA GLY A 106 21.65 22.28 -5.65
C GLY A 106 21.34 21.91 -7.11
N LEU A 107 20.23 21.22 -7.39
CA LEU A 107 19.83 20.86 -8.76
C LEU A 107 19.28 22.07 -9.52
N ARG A 108 19.75 22.29 -10.76
CA ARG A 108 19.18 23.31 -11.65
C ARG A 108 17.73 22.99 -12.06
N LYS A 109 16.94 24.04 -12.32
CA LYS A 109 15.52 23.95 -12.73
C LYS A 109 15.27 22.93 -13.84
N GLY A 110 16.12 22.89 -14.88
CA GLY A 110 15.98 21.97 -16.01
C GLY A 110 16.13 20.48 -15.66
N VAL A 111 16.78 20.13 -14.54
CA VAL A 111 16.80 18.73 -14.04
C VAL A 111 15.46 18.38 -13.38
N ILE A 112 14.91 19.30 -12.57
CA ILE A 112 13.62 19.10 -11.91
C ILE A 112 12.49 19.03 -12.96
N GLU A 113 12.49 19.92 -13.95
CA GLU A 113 11.54 19.91 -15.07
C GLU A 113 11.60 18.61 -15.87
N PHE A 114 12.80 18.05 -16.08
CA PHE A 114 12.98 16.76 -16.74
C PHE A 114 12.42 15.60 -15.91
N LEU A 115 12.69 15.54 -14.59
CA LEU A 115 12.10 14.53 -13.71
C LEU A 115 10.56 14.60 -13.69
N VAL A 116 10.00 15.82 -13.65
CA VAL A 116 8.55 16.04 -13.78
C VAL A 116 8.02 15.56 -15.13
N ALA A 117 8.77 15.75 -16.23
CA ALA A 117 8.40 15.23 -17.54
C ALA A 117 8.40 13.68 -17.57
N LEU A 118 9.41 13.01 -17.01
CA LEU A 118 9.43 11.54 -16.92
C LEU A 118 8.16 11.01 -16.22
N LEU A 119 7.76 11.65 -15.13
CA LEU A 119 6.57 11.28 -14.36
C LEU A 119 5.25 11.61 -15.08
N ASN A 120 5.17 12.71 -15.83
CA ASN A 120 3.96 13.11 -16.57
C ASN A 120 3.73 12.28 -17.84
N PHE A 121 4.79 11.81 -18.50
CA PHE A 121 4.70 11.07 -19.77
C PHE A 121 4.89 9.54 -19.64
N ASP A 122 4.98 9.04 -18.40
CA ASP A 122 5.24 7.62 -18.06
C ASP A 122 6.48 7.06 -18.76
N VAL A 123 7.60 7.79 -18.68
CA VAL A 123 8.88 7.27 -19.19
C VAL A 123 9.40 6.26 -18.17
N ALA A 124 9.53 4.99 -18.58
CA ALA A 124 10.12 3.94 -17.77
C ALA A 124 11.58 4.29 -17.43
N VAL A 125 12.01 3.92 -16.22
CA VAL A 125 13.40 4.02 -15.77
C VAL A 125 13.75 2.71 -15.07
N ALA A 126 14.78 2.01 -15.54
CA ALA A 126 15.23 0.77 -14.91
C ALA A 126 15.96 1.08 -13.59
N ILE A 127 15.23 1.04 -12.47
CA ILE A 127 15.79 1.15 -11.13
C ILE A 127 15.86 -0.26 -10.50
N PRO A 128 17.05 -0.75 -10.09
CA PRO A 128 17.18 -1.98 -9.32
C PRO A 128 16.44 -1.92 -7.97
N ALA A 129 15.96 -3.06 -7.48
CA ALA A 129 15.38 -3.17 -6.14
C ALA A 129 16.42 -2.99 -5.01
N ASP A 130 17.71 -3.12 -5.32
CA ASP A 130 18.79 -2.58 -4.49
C ASP A 130 18.83 -1.05 -4.64
N LEU A 131 18.21 -0.36 -3.67
CA LEU A 131 18.06 1.10 -3.68
C LEU A 131 19.39 1.86 -3.59
N SER A 132 20.51 1.21 -3.22
CA SER A 132 21.84 1.83 -3.30
C SER A 132 22.20 2.25 -4.74
N LYS A 133 21.59 1.59 -5.75
CA LYS A 133 21.74 1.88 -7.18
C LYS A 133 20.69 2.83 -7.73
N ALA A 134 19.74 3.32 -6.91
CA ALA A 134 18.71 4.26 -7.36
C ALA A 134 19.32 5.59 -7.84
N GLY A 135 20.35 6.08 -7.15
CA GLY A 135 21.08 7.29 -7.55
C GLY A 135 21.83 7.13 -8.87
N THR A 136 22.47 5.98 -9.12
CA THR A 136 23.21 5.74 -10.37
C THR A 136 22.26 5.58 -11.56
N ALA A 137 21.13 4.90 -11.38
CA ALA A 137 20.08 4.78 -12.40
C ALA A 137 19.44 6.14 -12.76
N LEU A 138 19.13 6.98 -11.75
CA LEU A 138 18.61 8.32 -12.02
C LEU A 138 19.67 9.23 -12.65
N LEU A 139 20.93 9.14 -12.21
CA LEU A 139 22.03 9.89 -12.82
C LEU A 139 22.24 9.49 -14.29
N SER A 140 22.17 8.21 -14.66
CA SER A 140 22.36 7.79 -16.05
C SER A 140 21.26 8.34 -16.97
N VAL A 141 20.00 8.36 -16.49
CA VAL A 141 18.86 8.92 -17.23
C VAL A 141 18.92 10.44 -17.35
N VAL A 142 19.29 11.16 -16.28
CA VAL A 142 19.41 12.64 -16.29
C VAL A 142 20.64 13.10 -17.10
N SER A 143 21.74 12.34 -17.07
CA SER A 143 22.93 12.61 -17.90
C SER A 143 22.66 12.29 -19.37
N GLY A 144 21.93 11.20 -19.64
CA GLY A 144 21.75 10.64 -20.97
C GLY A 144 22.93 9.79 -21.46
N ASP A 145 23.83 9.42 -20.55
CA ASP A 145 25.09 8.69 -20.82
C ASP A 145 24.83 7.19 -21.07
N SER A 146 23.90 6.59 -20.33
CA SER A 146 23.52 5.18 -20.43
C SER A 146 22.02 5.04 -20.20
N LEU A 147 21.28 4.85 -21.30
CA LEU A 147 19.82 4.72 -21.34
C LEU A 147 19.47 3.33 -21.87
N ASP A 148 18.45 2.70 -21.29
CA ASP A 148 17.85 1.50 -21.88
C ASP A 148 17.20 1.85 -23.22
N ALA A 149 17.14 0.89 -24.15
CA ALA A 149 16.58 1.12 -25.48
C ALA A 149 15.10 1.58 -25.45
N GLU A 150 14.30 1.05 -24.52
CA GLU A 150 12.92 1.50 -24.30
C GLU A 150 12.86 2.95 -23.81
N THR A 151 13.64 3.28 -22.78
CA THR A 151 13.78 4.63 -22.23
C THR A 151 14.22 5.63 -23.30
N GLU A 152 15.23 5.30 -24.10
CA GLU A 152 15.74 6.20 -25.14
C GLU A 152 14.75 6.36 -26.30
N THR A 153 14.12 5.29 -26.78
CA THR A 153 13.10 5.40 -27.84
C THR A 153 11.90 6.22 -27.38
N ARG A 154 11.47 6.06 -26.12
CA ARG A 154 10.37 6.84 -25.54
C ARG A 154 10.72 8.32 -25.40
N LEU A 155 11.91 8.65 -24.93
CA LEU A 155 12.41 10.03 -24.85
C LEU A 155 12.46 10.69 -26.25
N LYS A 156 12.96 9.97 -27.27
CA LYS A 156 12.98 10.42 -28.68
C LYS A 156 11.56 10.68 -29.22
N GLN A 157 10.60 9.78 -28.98
CA GLN A 157 9.19 9.97 -29.40
C GLN A 157 8.56 11.23 -28.78
N LEU A 158 8.87 11.52 -27.52
CA LEU A 158 8.31 12.66 -26.79
C LEU A 158 9.08 13.98 -27.04
N SER A 159 10.14 13.96 -27.85
CA SER A 159 11.09 15.08 -28.01
C SER A 159 11.66 15.58 -26.68
N LEU A 160 11.79 14.68 -25.69
CA LEU A 160 12.36 14.96 -24.37
C LEU A 160 13.85 14.61 -24.39
N GLU A 161 14.68 15.63 -24.27
CA GLU A 161 16.13 15.48 -24.25
C GLU A 161 16.67 15.59 -22.81
N PRO A 162 17.46 14.61 -22.32
CA PRO A 162 18.11 14.66 -21.02
C PRO A 162 18.91 15.96 -20.83
N PRO A 163 18.80 16.63 -19.66
CA PRO A 163 19.46 17.91 -19.44
C PRO A 163 20.99 17.80 -19.51
N GLY A 164 21.57 16.64 -19.17
CA GLY A 164 23.01 16.39 -19.31
C GLY A 164 23.52 16.43 -20.76
N ARG A 165 22.69 16.05 -21.76
CA ARG A 165 23.05 16.12 -23.18
C ARG A 165 23.09 17.56 -23.69
N LYS A 166 22.18 18.43 -23.22
CA LYS A 166 22.16 19.87 -23.54
C LYS A 166 23.32 20.64 -22.91
N SER A 167 23.67 20.29 -21.68
CA SER A 167 24.71 20.95 -20.89
C SER A 167 25.19 19.98 -19.81
N PRO A 168 26.50 19.70 -19.70
CA PRO A 168 27.01 18.71 -18.77
C PRO A 168 26.64 19.07 -17.33
N LEU A 169 26.25 18.06 -16.54
CA LEU A 169 25.97 18.21 -15.13
C LEU A 169 27.25 18.59 -14.37
N THR A 170 27.15 19.56 -13.48
CA THR A 170 28.24 19.95 -12.59
C THR A 170 28.56 18.83 -11.59
N ALA A 171 29.77 18.82 -11.03
CA ALA A 171 30.15 17.84 -10.00
C ALA A 171 29.19 17.85 -8.79
N ALA A 172 28.70 19.04 -8.41
CA ALA A 172 27.71 19.20 -7.34
C ALA A 172 26.35 18.56 -7.69
N GLU A 173 25.85 18.75 -8.91
CA GLU A 173 24.60 18.12 -9.37
C GLU A 173 24.74 16.59 -9.49
N ARG A 174 25.88 16.09 -9.98
CA ARG A 174 26.13 14.64 -10.04
C ARG A 174 26.20 14.03 -8.64
N ALA A 175 26.85 14.70 -7.68
CA ALA A 175 26.88 14.28 -6.28
C ALA A 175 25.46 14.29 -5.66
N ALA A 176 24.69 15.35 -5.86
CA ALA A 176 23.32 15.44 -5.38
C ALA A 176 22.41 14.34 -5.97
N LEU A 177 22.57 13.94 -7.23
CA LEU A 177 21.80 12.83 -7.81
C LEU A 177 22.23 11.43 -7.32
N LEU A 178 23.38 11.32 -6.65
CA LEU A 178 23.88 10.05 -6.12
C LEU A 178 23.60 9.91 -4.62
N THR A 179 24.05 10.88 -3.82
CA THR A 179 23.99 10.83 -2.36
C THR A 179 22.56 11.03 -1.84
N GLY A 180 22.09 10.16 -0.94
CA GLY A 180 20.75 10.25 -0.33
C GLY A 180 19.60 9.89 -1.26
N THR A 181 19.86 9.54 -2.53
CA THR A 181 18.80 9.12 -3.46
C THR A 181 18.29 7.70 -3.15
N ASP A 182 19.09 6.89 -2.45
CA ASP A 182 18.72 5.62 -1.83
C ASP A 182 17.68 5.79 -0.71
N SER A 183 17.89 6.72 0.22
CA SER A 183 16.92 7.01 1.29
C SER A 183 15.68 7.72 0.75
N ILE A 184 15.82 8.65 -0.20
CA ILE A 184 14.66 9.30 -0.85
C ILE A 184 13.82 8.31 -1.66
N ALA A 185 14.44 7.36 -2.36
CA ALA A 185 13.70 6.28 -3.04
C ALA A 185 12.94 5.42 -2.02
N LEU A 186 13.56 5.06 -0.89
CA LEU A 186 12.91 4.34 0.20
C LEU A 186 11.72 5.11 0.80
N ILE A 187 11.84 6.43 0.97
CA ILE A 187 10.75 7.29 1.44
C ILE A 187 9.59 7.27 0.44
N GLY A 188 9.86 7.41 -0.87
CA GLY A 188 8.84 7.31 -1.91
C GLY A 188 8.07 5.99 -1.88
N LEU A 189 8.79 4.87 -1.75
CA LEU A 189 8.21 3.53 -1.58
C LEU A 189 7.36 3.43 -0.31
N GLY A 190 7.87 3.93 0.82
CA GLY A 190 7.14 3.90 2.09
C GLY A 190 5.86 4.72 2.07
N VAL A 191 5.82 5.85 1.34
CA VAL A 191 4.61 6.66 1.17
C VAL A 191 3.59 5.95 0.28
N LEU A 192 4.04 5.32 -0.80
CA LEU A 192 3.21 4.48 -1.66
C LEU A 192 2.53 3.35 -0.84
N TYR A 193 3.31 2.64 -0.02
CA TYR A 193 2.82 1.55 0.80
C TYR A 193 2.01 2.01 2.03
N ALA A 194 2.29 3.19 2.59
CA ALA A 194 1.44 3.80 3.63
C ALA A 194 0.06 4.17 3.10
N ALA A 195 -0.02 4.69 1.87
CA ALA A 195 -1.29 4.98 1.22
C ALA A 195 -2.09 3.69 0.92
N ALA A 196 -1.42 2.64 0.43
CA ALA A 196 -2.05 1.33 0.19
C ALA A 196 -2.54 0.68 1.50
N ALA A 197 -1.71 0.65 2.55
CA ALA A 197 -2.09 0.18 3.88
C ALA A 197 -3.31 0.93 4.44
N LYS A 198 -3.40 2.25 4.21
CA LYS A 198 -4.57 3.06 4.61
C LYS A 198 -5.83 2.70 3.80
N GLN A 199 -5.71 2.40 2.51
CA GLN A 199 -6.85 1.94 1.71
C GLN A 199 -7.36 0.58 2.19
N ALA A 200 -6.48 -0.39 2.44
CA ALA A 200 -6.85 -1.68 3.01
C ALA A 200 -7.49 -1.53 4.41
N ALA A 201 -6.93 -0.67 5.27
CA ALA A 201 -7.46 -0.36 6.60
C ALA A 201 -8.90 0.19 6.56
N ASN A 202 -9.24 1.03 5.57
CA ASN A 202 -10.61 1.56 5.42
C ASN A 202 -11.64 0.47 5.09
N LEU A 203 -11.22 -0.66 4.50
CA LEU A 203 -12.13 -1.77 4.17
C LEU A 203 -12.40 -2.70 5.37
N VAL A 204 -11.55 -2.68 6.39
CA VAL A 204 -11.62 -3.60 7.54
C VAL A 204 -12.97 -3.52 8.25
N ASP A 205 -13.41 -2.34 8.67
CA ASP A 205 -14.69 -2.18 9.37
C ASP A 205 -15.89 -2.50 8.45
N ALA A 206 -15.78 -2.21 7.15
CA ALA A 206 -16.82 -2.51 6.17
C ALA A 206 -17.03 -4.02 5.97
N VAL A 207 -15.95 -4.78 5.81
CA VAL A 207 -16.00 -6.25 5.69
C VAL A 207 -16.45 -6.88 7.01
N ALA A 208 -15.93 -6.40 8.14
CA ALA A 208 -16.31 -6.91 9.45
C ALA A 208 -17.78 -6.64 9.79
N ALA A 209 -18.37 -5.53 9.33
CA ALA A 209 -19.81 -5.28 9.45
C ALA A 209 -20.65 -6.32 8.70
N LEU A 210 -20.22 -6.78 7.50
CA LEU A 210 -20.89 -7.88 6.80
C LEU A 210 -20.86 -9.17 7.62
N SER A 211 -19.72 -9.49 8.23
CA SER A 211 -19.56 -10.67 9.11
C SER A 211 -20.39 -10.57 10.39
N CYS A 212 -20.44 -9.39 11.03
CA CYS A 212 -21.31 -9.12 12.16
C CYS A 212 -22.80 -9.29 11.80
N ALA A 213 -23.23 -8.78 10.64
CA ALA A 213 -24.59 -8.96 10.15
C ALA A 213 -24.90 -10.45 9.84
N ALA A 214 -23.95 -11.18 9.24
CA ALA A 214 -24.08 -12.60 8.89
C ALA A 214 -24.09 -13.55 10.11
N VAL A 215 -23.57 -13.09 11.27
CA VAL A 215 -23.64 -13.80 12.56
C VAL A 215 -24.84 -13.34 13.40
N GLY A 216 -25.35 -12.12 13.19
CA GLY A 216 -26.47 -11.54 13.93
C GLY A 216 -26.04 -10.75 15.17
N VAL A 217 -24.89 -10.09 15.15
CA VAL A 217 -24.41 -9.25 16.26
C VAL A 217 -25.29 -7.99 16.39
N PRO A 218 -25.92 -7.74 17.55
CA PRO A 218 -26.74 -6.54 17.75
C PRO A 218 -25.84 -5.27 17.86
N PRO A 219 -26.17 -4.18 17.14
CA PRO A 219 -25.33 -2.97 17.08
C PRO A 219 -25.16 -2.26 18.44
N GLN A 220 -26.05 -2.53 19.42
CA GLN A 220 -25.96 -1.98 20.78
C GLN A 220 -24.72 -2.49 21.54
N LEU A 221 -24.16 -3.65 21.19
CA LEU A 221 -22.93 -4.17 21.79
C LEU A 221 -21.66 -3.50 21.25
N LEU A 222 -21.78 -2.68 20.20
CA LEU A 222 -20.69 -1.97 19.54
C LEU A 222 -20.83 -0.44 19.73
N ASP A 223 -21.56 -0.01 20.77
CA ASP A 223 -21.78 1.40 21.07
C ASP A 223 -20.48 2.06 21.56
N GLU A 224 -20.11 3.18 20.94
CA GLU A 224 -18.93 3.97 21.25
C GLU A 224 -18.86 4.42 22.72
N THR A 225 -20.01 4.59 23.38
CA THR A 225 -20.10 5.00 24.80
C THR A 225 -19.61 3.93 25.79
N LEU A 226 -19.55 2.66 25.37
CA LEU A 226 -18.99 1.57 26.20
C LEU A 226 -17.49 1.77 26.48
N TYR A 227 -16.82 2.61 25.70
CA TYR A 227 -15.38 2.82 25.73
C TYR A 227 -14.94 4.14 26.36
N ASP A 228 -15.85 4.91 26.97
CA ASP A 228 -15.54 6.17 27.67
C ASP A 228 -14.43 6.03 28.74
N SER A 229 -14.27 4.83 29.31
CA SER A 229 -13.20 4.51 30.27
C SER A 229 -11.79 4.40 29.66
N ARG A 230 -11.67 4.25 28.33
CA ARG A 230 -10.42 4.14 27.57
C ARG A 230 -10.55 4.85 26.20
N PRO A 231 -10.53 6.19 26.17
CA PRO A 231 -10.85 6.99 24.98
C PRO A 231 -9.69 7.03 23.95
N HIS A 232 -9.37 5.89 23.35
CA HIS A 232 -8.51 5.82 22.17
C HIS A 232 -9.29 6.23 20.92
N ARG A 233 -8.76 7.16 20.11
CA ARG A 233 -9.50 7.74 18.99
C ARG A 233 -9.89 6.69 17.96
N GLY A 234 -8.97 5.80 17.59
CA GLY A 234 -9.24 4.74 16.61
C GLY A 234 -10.32 3.78 17.09
N LEU A 235 -10.33 3.47 18.39
CA LEU A 235 -11.29 2.58 19.03
C LEU A 235 -12.71 3.16 18.96
N THR A 236 -12.90 4.40 19.42
CA THR A 236 -14.17 5.13 19.30
C THR A 236 -14.62 5.24 17.83
N THR A 237 -13.68 5.45 16.90
CA THR A 237 -13.97 5.56 15.46
C THR A 237 -14.45 4.23 14.88
N SER A 238 -13.80 3.10 15.17
CA SER A 238 -14.21 1.78 14.68
C SER A 238 -15.55 1.33 15.27
N ALA A 239 -15.79 1.57 16.56
CA ALA A 239 -17.09 1.35 17.19
C ALA A 239 -18.21 2.12 16.46
N PHE A 240 -18.02 3.43 16.27
CA PHE A 240 -18.97 4.29 15.56
C PHE A 240 -19.19 3.86 14.10
N ASN A 241 -18.13 3.50 13.37
CA ASN A 241 -18.21 2.98 12.01
C ASN A 241 -19.07 1.71 11.95
N LEU A 242 -18.74 0.70 12.76
CA LEU A 242 -19.44 -0.59 12.80
C LEU A 242 -20.90 -0.41 13.20
N LYS A 243 -21.18 0.43 14.21
CA LYS A 243 -22.53 0.81 14.64
C LYS A 243 -23.34 1.39 13.49
N ILE A 244 -22.79 2.33 12.71
CA ILE A 244 -23.45 2.93 11.54
C ILE A 244 -23.68 1.89 10.44
N LEU A 245 -22.65 1.09 10.10
CA LEU A 245 -22.71 0.09 9.03
C LEU A 245 -23.73 -1.03 9.33
N LEU A 246 -24.00 -1.29 10.61
CA LEU A 246 -25.01 -2.25 11.07
C LEU A 246 -26.41 -1.64 11.28
N GLN A 247 -26.62 -0.32 11.08
CA GLN A 247 -27.95 0.29 11.20
C GLN A 247 -28.92 -0.31 10.17
N GLY A 248 -30.07 -0.78 10.64
CA GLY A 248 -31.08 -1.44 9.82
C GLY A 248 -30.88 -2.95 9.62
N SER A 249 -29.75 -3.52 10.05
CA SER A 249 -29.60 -4.97 10.12
C SER A 249 -30.64 -5.59 11.08
N ARG A 250 -31.15 -6.77 10.73
CA ARG A 250 -32.07 -7.56 11.56
C ARG A 250 -31.33 -8.78 12.08
N PRO A 251 -30.85 -8.80 13.33
CA PRO A 251 -30.20 -9.98 13.88
C PRO A 251 -31.20 -11.13 13.96
N SER A 252 -31.03 -12.14 13.10
CA SER A 252 -31.95 -13.28 12.98
C SER A 252 -31.77 -14.29 14.12
N ASN A 253 -30.55 -14.38 14.65
CA ASN A 253 -30.21 -15.06 15.89
C ASN A 253 -29.19 -14.18 16.64
N ALA A 254 -29.50 -13.72 17.84
CA ALA A 254 -28.58 -12.92 18.66
C ALA A 254 -27.50 -13.82 19.30
N LEU A 255 -26.52 -14.24 18.50
CA LEU A 255 -25.35 -14.97 18.97
C LEU A 255 -24.27 -13.97 19.42
N GLU A 256 -24.09 -13.88 20.74
CA GLU A 256 -23.00 -13.11 21.35
C GLU A 256 -21.65 -13.80 21.10
N SER A 257 -21.03 -13.51 19.95
CA SER A 257 -19.61 -13.79 19.78
C SER A 257 -18.79 -12.76 20.55
N ALA A 258 -18.18 -13.22 21.66
CA ALA A 258 -17.27 -12.42 22.47
C ALA A 258 -16.01 -11.93 21.71
N GLU A 259 -15.74 -12.49 20.52
CA GLU A 259 -14.70 -11.98 19.61
C GLU A 259 -15.20 -10.81 18.77
N LEU A 260 -16.43 -10.89 18.22
CA LEU A 260 -16.98 -9.83 17.36
C LEU A 260 -17.29 -8.53 18.14
N VAL A 261 -17.64 -8.63 19.42
CA VAL A 261 -17.82 -7.46 20.30
C VAL A 261 -16.49 -6.72 20.57
N LYS A 262 -15.34 -7.38 20.39
CA LYS A 262 -14.00 -6.80 20.62
C LYS A 262 -13.35 -6.24 19.35
N LEU A 263 -14.05 -6.22 18.21
CA LEU A 263 -13.52 -5.68 16.96
C LEU A 263 -13.07 -4.21 17.09
N PRO A 264 -13.77 -3.29 17.78
CA PRO A 264 -13.31 -1.91 17.94
C PRO A 264 -11.94 -1.80 18.64
N GLU A 265 -11.65 -2.68 19.61
CA GLU A 265 -10.36 -2.70 20.31
C GLU A 265 -9.22 -3.09 19.37
N LEU A 266 -9.40 -4.15 18.57
CA LEU A 266 -8.38 -4.65 17.64
C LEU A 266 -8.22 -3.76 16.41
N HIS A 267 -9.33 -3.40 15.77
CA HIS A 267 -9.32 -2.57 14.56
C HIS A 267 -8.89 -1.15 14.88
N GLY A 268 -9.51 -0.54 15.89
CA GLY A 268 -9.27 0.87 16.21
C GLY A 268 -7.81 1.15 16.50
N LEU A 269 -7.17 0.34 17.34
CA LEU A 269 -5.75 0.51 17.68
C LEU A 269 -4.82 0.20 16.49
N ALA A 270 -5.12 -0.82 15.68
CA ALA A 270 -4.31 -1.14 14.50
C ALA A 270 -4.42 -0.05 13.41
N VAL A 271 -5.63 0.45 13.13
CA VAL A 271 -5.87 1.54 12.18
C VAL A 271 -5.25 2.85 12.67
N GLU A 272 -5.34 3.19 13.97
CA GLU A 272 -4.70 4.36 14.56
C GLU A 272 -3.16 4.28 14.50
N SER A 273 -2.60 3.07 14.65
CA SER A 273 -1.17 2.82 14.43
C SER A 273 -0.77 3.05 12.96
N LEU A 274 -1.54 2.54 12.00
CA LEU A 274 -1.30 2.77 10.56
C LEU A 274 -1.47 4.23 10.15
N GLU A 275 -2.41 4.97 10.74
CA GLU A 275 -2.49 6.42 10.57
C GLU A 275 -1.24 7.13 11.09
N SER A 276 -0.68 6.66 12.21
CA SER A 276 0.52 7.24 12.83
C SER A 276 1.78 6.97 12.00
N PHE A 277 1.90 5.77 11.43
CA PHE A 277 2.88 5.45 10.40
C PHE A 277 2.73 6.35 9.16
N ALA A 278 1.51 6.52 8.64
CA ALA A 278 1.26 7.39 7.49
C ALA A 278 1.57 8.87 7.78
N LYS A 279 1.29 9.35 9.01
CA LYS A 279 1.70 10.68 9.49
C LYS A 279 3.22 10.83 9.46
N ALA A 280 3.97 9.84 9.96
CA ALA A 280 5.43 9.86 9.97
C ALA A 280 6.04 9.80 8.56
N MET A 281 5.53 8.95 7.67
CA MET A 281 5.98 8.90 6.27
C MET A 281 5.71 10.20 5.51
N ALA A 282 4.61 10.90 5.81
CA ALA A 282 4.34 12.22 5.25
C ALA A 282 5.31 13.29 5.79
N VAL A 283 5.82 13.16 7.01
CA VAL A 283 6.91 14.03 7.51
C VAL A 283 8.20 13.75 6.74
N GLU A 284 8.63 12.49 6.63
CA GLU A 284 9.84 12.09 5.90
C GLU A 284 9.85 12.62 4.45
N LEU A 285 8.75 12.51 3.73
CA LEU A 285 8.63 13.01 2.34
C LEU A 285 8.70 14.54 2.22
N ASN A 286 8.25 15.27 3.24
CA ASN A 286 8.35 16.73 3.29
C ASN A 286 9.65 17.20 3.98
N SER A 287 10.50 16.29 4.49
CA SER A 287 11.75 16.63 5.17
C SER A 287 12.79 17.18 4.19
N ALA A 288 13.51 18.22 4.64
CA ALA A 288 14.47 18.93 3.82
C ALA A 288 15.70 18.07 3.50
N GLU A 289 16.06 17.92 2.21
CA GLU A 289 17.36 17.36 1.84
C GLU A 289 18.51 18.17 2.48
N SER A 290 19.45 17.46 3.12
CA SER A 290 20.67 18.08 3.65
C SER A 290 21.53 18.55 2.48
N ALA A 291 22.03 19.80 2.54
CA ALA A 291 22.98 20.30 1.55
C ALA A 291 24.17 19.33 1.41
N PRO A 292 24.82 19.21 0.23
CA PRO A 292 25.84 18.19 -0.05
C PRO A 292 27.10 18.23 0.84
N THR A 293 27.24 19.24 1.71
CA THR A 293 28.31 19.39 2.71
C THR A 293 27.86 19.08 4.14
N ALA A 294 26.61 18.69 4.35
CA ALA A 294 26.01 18.40 5.66
C ALA A 294 25.79 16.89 5.83
N PRO A 295 25.71 16.36 7.06
CA PRO A 295 25.45 14.95 7.30
C PRO A 295 24.07 14.53 6.74
N THR A 296 24.08 13.59 5.80
CA THR A 296 22.88 12.98 5.23
C THR A 296 22.25 11.97 6.18
N PHE A 297 20.93 11.99 6.28
CA PHE A 297 20.17 10.92 6.95
C PHE A 297 20.20 9.66 6.08
N GLY A 298 20.75 8.57 6.64
CA GLY A 298 20.70 7.25 6.03
C GLY A 298 19.30 6.62 6.13
N MET A 299 19.13 5.43 5.56
CA MET A 299 17.83 4.73 5.46
C MET A 299 17.20 4.32 6.82
N ALA A 300 17.97 4.31 7.92
CA ALA A 300 17.55 3.74 9.22
C ALA A 300 16.22 4.29 9.80
N PRO A 301 15.93 5.61 9.81
CA PRO A 301 14.66 6.13 10.32
C PRO A 301 13.48 5.61 9.50
N THR A 302 13.57 5.65 8.17
CA THR A 302 12.54 5.17 7.27
C THR A 302 12.33 3.66 7.39
N LEU A 303 13.40 2.86 7.53
CA LEU A 303 13.32 1.41 7.76
C LEU A 303 12.59 1.07 9.07
N LEU A 304 12.81 1.85 10.15
CA LEU A 304 12.09 1.71 11.41
C LEU A 304 10.59 2.01 11.26
N LEU A 305 10.25 3.09 10.54
CA LEU A 305 8.85 3.42 10.24
C LEU A 305 8.16 2.30 9.45
N LEU A 306 8.80 1.78 8.39
CA LEU A 306 8.27 0.68 7.59
C LEU A 306 7.97 -0.56 8.44
N ASN A 307 8.89 -0.92 9.35
CA ASN A 307 8.70 -2.06 10.25
C ASN A 307 7.53 -1.85 11.24
N SER A 308 7.32 -0.61 11.71
CA SER A 308 6.22 -0.29 12.65
C SER A 308 4.82 -0.61 12.10
N ALA A 309 4.64 -0.58 10.79
CA ALA A 309 3.36 -0.86 10.13
C ALA A 309 3.06 -2.36 9.93
N VAL A 310 4.08 -3.23 10.02
CA VAL A 310 3.95 -4.68 9.74
C VAL A 310 3.04 -5.37 10.76
N HIS A 311 3.23 -5.09 12.06
CA HIS A 311 2.46 -5.75 13.12
C HIS A 311 0.97 -5.39 13.08
N PRO A 312 0.55 -4.10 12.97
CA PRO A 312 -0.86 -3.74 12.77
C PRO A 312 -1.53 -4.48 11.61
N LEU A 313 -0.87 -4.57 10.44
CA LEU A 313 -1.41 -5.27 9.27
C LEU A 313 -1.58 -6.77 9.51
N LYS A 314 -0.61 -7.42 10.18
CA LYS A 314 -0.72 -8.83 10.58
C LYS A 314 -1.90 -9.03 11.55
N THR A 315 -2.07 -8.17 12.57
CA THR A 315 -3.19 -8.28 13.51
C THR A 315 -4.56 -8.11 12.83
N LEU A 316 -4.68 -7.23 11.84
CA LEU A 316 -5.89 -7.05 11.05
C LEU A 316 -6.19 -8.28 10.17
N THR A 317 -5.14 -8.88 9.59
CA THR A 317 -5.24 -10.11 8.78
C THR A 317 -5.70 -11.29 9.63
N GLU A 318 -5.14 -11.46 10.83
CA GLU A 318 -5.58 -12.50 11.76
C GLU A 318 -7.02 -12.31 12.23
N ALA A 319 -7.43 -11.08 12.53
CA ALA A 319 -8.82 -10.77 12.90
C ALA A 319 -9.79 -11.14 11.76
N SER A 320 -9.45 -10.79 10.52
CA SER A 320 -10.17 -11.16 9.30
C SER A 320 -10.29 -12.69 9.13
N ASN A 321 -9.17 -13.41 9.24
CA ASN A 321 -9.16 -14.88 9.18
C ASN A 321 -10.04 -15.54 10.26
N ARG A 322 -10.03 -15.03 11.50
CA ARG A 322 -10.89 -15.54 12.58
C ARG A 322 -12.38 -15.31 12.29
N ARG A 323 -12.75 -14.13 11.78
CA ARG A 323 -14.13 -13.86 11.33
C ARG A 323 -14.56 -14.79 10.20
N ALA A 324 -13.72 -15.01 9.19
CA ALA A 324 -14.00 -15.97 8.12
C ALA A 324 -14.22 -17.40 8.63
N ALA A 325 -13.45 -17.84 9.64
CA ALA A 325 -13.65 -19.12 10.31
C ALA A 325 -15.00 -19.20 11.07
N LEU A 326 -15.39 -18.16 11.81
CA LEU A 326 -16.71 -18.07 12.47
C LEU A 326 -17.89 -18.15 11.50
N LEU A 327 -17.70 -17.76 10.24
CA LEU A 327 -18.75 -17.83 9.23
C LEU A 327 -18.95 -19.24 8.65
N GLY A 328 -17.98 -20.14 8.81
CA GLY A 328 -17.99 -21.52 8.28
C GLY A 328 -16.97 -21.78 7.17
N GLY A 329 -16.03 -20.86 6.92
CA GLY A 329 -14.90 -21.12 6.01
C GLY A 329 -14.01 -22.24 6.52
N THR A 330 -13.51 -23.10 5.63
CA THR A 330 -12.51 -24.11 5.98
C THR A 330 -11.23 -23.41 6.45
N ALA A 331 -10.97 -23.47 7.75
CA ALA A 331 -9.78 -22.87 8.33
C ALA A 331 -8.52 -23.54 7.75
N ALA A 332 -7.83 -22.83 6.84
CA ALA A 332 -6.40 -23.01 6.71
C ALA A 332 -5.81 -22.71 8.10
N ALA A 333 -5.17 -23.70 8.71
CA ALA A 333 -4.84 -23.68 10.13
C ALA A 333 -3.99 -22.46 10.50
N VAL A 334 -4.63 -21.43 11.04
CA VAL A 334 -3.95 -20.25 11.57
C VAL A 334 -3.25 -20.70 12.84
N GLY A 335 -1.92 -20.77 12.78
CA GLY A 335 -1.08 -20.99 13.95
C GLY A 335 -1.48 -20.01 15.05
N GLY A 336 -1.53 -20.49 16.30
CA GLY A 336 -1.99 -19.67 17.43
C GLY A 336 -1.16 -18.41 17.62
N VAL A 337 -1.64 -17.51 18.49
CA VAL A 337 -0.94 -16.26 18.86
C VAL A 337 0.33 -16.58 19.66
N GLY A 338 1.35 -17.04 18.95
CA GLY A 338 2.72 -16.95 19.38
C GLY A 338 3.22 -15.56 19.03
N VAL A 339 3.59 -14.77 20.04
CA VAL A 339 4.55 -13.67 19.87
C VAL A 339 5.95 -14.29 19.75
N GLU A 340 6.09 -15.27 18.86
CA GLU A 340 7.36 -15.83 18.46
C GLU A 340 7.93 -14.86 17.43
N GLY A 341 8.99 -14.15 17.83
CA GLY A 341 9.84 -13.43 16.91
C GLY A 341 10.45 -14.46 15.96
N GLY A 342 9.82 -14.63 14.79
CA GLY A 342 10.31 -15.47 13.72
C GLY A 342 11.62 -14.93 13.16
N GLU A 343 12.73 -15.29 13.81
CA GLU A 343 14.09 -15.20 13.28
C GLU A 343 14.18 -16.11 12.04
N GLY A 344 13.74 -15.60 10.88
CA GLY A 344 13.65 -16.42 9.66
C GLY A 344 13.16 -15.72 8.38
N ASP A 345 12.96 -14.40 8.39
CA ASP A 345 12.70 -13.63 7.16
C ASP A 345 13.93 -12.74 6.87
N ASP A 346 14.83 -13.19 5.99
CA ASP A 346 15.94 -12.39 5.39
C ASP A 346 15.41 -11.27 4.46
N GLY A 347 14.18 -10.82 4.69
CA GLY A 347 13.46 -9.81 3.94
C GLY A 347 13.72 -8.42 4.51
N SER A 348 14.28 -7.53 3.68
CA SER A 348 14.23 -6.08 3.92
C SER A 348 12.81 -5.65 4.35
N PRO A 349 12.62 -4.73 5.33
CA PRO A 349 11.30 -4.45 5.92
C PRO A 349 10.24 -3.96 4.91
N LEU A 350 10.65 -3.42 3.76
CA LEU A 350 9.76 -3.20 2.61
C LEU A 350 9.02 -4.47 2.16
N ARG A 351 9.72 -5.61 2.04
CA ARG A 351 9.14 -6.89 1.60
C ARG A 351 8.11 -7.39 2.59
N SER A 352 8.45 -7.37 3.88
CA SER A 352 7.55 -7.81 4.95
C SER A 352 6.32 -6.88 5.06
N LEU A 353 6.47 -5.57 4.79
CA LEU A 353 5.35 -4.63 4.68
C LEU A 353 4.44 -4.95 3.48
N VAL A 354 5.01 -5.12 2.28
CA VAL A 354 4.25 -5.46 1.06
C VAL A 354 3.51 -6.78 1.23
N ALA A 355 4.17 -7.81 1.77
CA ALA A 355 3.57 -9.09 2.07
C ALA A 355 2.39 -8.96 3.07
N ALA A 356 2.54 -8.13 4.10
CA ALA A 356 1.47 -7.89 5.07
C ALA A 356 0.25 -7.15 4.46
N ILE A 357 0.47 -6.16 3.58
CA ILE A 357 -0.62 -5.48 2.85
C ILE A 357 -1.35 -6.46 1.94
N MET A 358 -0.64 -7.21 1.09
CA MET A 358 -1.24 -8.18 0.17
C MET A 358 -1.95 -9.33 0.91
N SER A 359 -1.46 -9.71 2.09
CA SER A 359 -2.11 -10.71 2.94
C SER A 359 -3.41 -10.19 3.54
N LEU A 360 -3.45 -8.92 3.97
CA LEU A 360 -4.66 -8.28 4.47
C LEU A 360 -5.72 -8.16 3.37
N GLU A 361 -5.35 -7.65 2.19
CA GLU A 361 -6.28 -7.50 1.05
C GLU A 361 -6.89 -8.85 0.63
N ARG A 362 -6.08 -9.91 0.56
CA ARG A 362 -6.58 -11.26 0.26
C ARG A 362 -7.55 -11.76 1.33
N SER A 363 -7.19 -11.64 2.60
CA SER A 363 -8.02 -12.09 3.71
C SER A 363 -9.36 -11.34 3.76
N LEU A 364 -9.36 -10.02 3.59
CA LEU A 364 -10.58 -9.20 3.55
C LEU A 364 -11.46 -9.54 2.34
N SER A 365 -10.86 -9.83 1.18
CA SER A 365 -11.58 -10.33 0.01
C SER A 365 -12.27 -11.65 0.31
N GLU A 366 -11.54 -12.64 0.84
CA GLU A 366 -12.06 -13.97 1.19
C GLU A 366 -13.19 -13.87 2.23
N GLU A 367 -13.00 -13.11 3.31
CA GLU A 367 -14.01 -12.85 4.34
C GLU A 367 -15.29 -12.25 3.74
N ALA A 368 -15.16 -11.21 2.90
CA ALA A 368 -16.30 -10.57 2.23
C ALA A 368 -17.07 -11.55 1.33
N THR A 369 -16.37 -12.46 0.62
CA THR A 369 -17.03 -13.47 -0.21
C THR A 369 -17.94 -14.39 0.62
N VAL A 370 -17.42 -14.88 1.76
CA VAL A 370 -18.12 -15.82 2.65
C VAL A 370 -19.27 -15.11 3.38
N ALA A 371 -19.05 -13.88 3.87
CA ALA A 371 -20.08 -13.10 4.54
C ALA A 371 -21.27 -12.80 3.61
N LEU A 372 -21.00 -12.37 2.36
CA LEU A 372 -22.04 -12.10 1.37
C LEU A 372 -22.82 -13.36 0.95
N ALA A 373 -22.14 -14.51 0.80
CA ALA A 373 -22.81 -15.78 0.50
C ALA A 373 -23.77 -16.18 1.63
N LYS A 374 -23.34 -16.04 2.89
CA LYS A 374 -24.16 -16.34 4.07
C LYS A 374 -25.35 -15.38 4.22
N LEU A 375 -25.16 -14.08 3.96
CA LEU A 375 -26.23 -13.08 3.98
C LEU A 375 -27.31 -13.38 2.93
N LYS A 376 -26.93 -13.71 1.68
CA LYS A 376 -27.90 -14.11 0.64
C LYS A 376 -28.77 -15.29 1.08
N HIS A 377 -28.16 -16.33 1.64
CA HIS A 377 -28.89 -17.49 2.17
C HIS A 377 -29.84 -17.12 3.33
N LEU A 378 -29.45 -16.18 4.19
CA LEU A 378 -30.32 -15.66 5.25
C LEU A 378 -31.51 -14.85 4.68
N ASP A 379 -31.30 -14.05 3.64
CA ASP A 379 -32.36 -13.30 2.98
C ASP A 379 -33.34 -14.23 2.23
N GLU A 380 -32.83 -15.23 1.52
CA GLU A 380 -33.64 -16.26 0.83
C GLU A 380 -34.50 -17.06 1.81
N THR A 381 -33.91 -17.51 2.93
CA THR A 381 -34.66 -18.24 3.97
C THR A 381 -35.67 -17.35 4.69
N ALA A 382 -35.38 -16.06 4.91
CA ALA A 382 -36.32 -15.09 5.46
C ALA A 382 -37.50 -14.81 4.50
N GLN A 383 -37.24 -14.69 3.20
CA GLN A 383 -38.28 -14.54 2.17
C GLN A 383 -39.16 -15.79 2.07
N ALA A 384 -38.57 -16.99 2.09
CA ALA A 384 -39.31 -18.25 2.09
C ALA A 384 -40.21 -18.39 3.34
N ALA A 385 -39.69 -18.03 4.53
CA ALA A 385 -40.47 -18.03 5.77
C ALA A 385 -41.61 -17.00 5.75
N ALA A 386 -41.39 -15.81 5.18
CA ALA A 386 -42.43 -14.79 5.01
C ALA A 386 -43.52 -15.25 4.03
N ALA A 387 -43.15 -15.88 2.91
CA ALA A 387 -44.09 -16.44 1.95
C ALA A 387 -44.91 -17.59 2.55
N ALA A 388 -44.28 -18.50 3.31
CA ALA A 388 -44.97 -19.56 4.03
C ALA A 388 -45.97 -19.01 5.07
N LYS A 389 -45.61 -17.94 5.79
CA LYS A 389 -46.49 -17.27 6.75
C LYS A 389 -47.67 -16.55 6.07
N ALA A 390 -47.47 -16.01 4.86
CA ALA A 390 -48.55 -15.40 4.07
C ALA A 390 -49.49 -16.42 3.43
N ALA A 391 -49.01 -17.64 3.15
CA ALA A 391 -49.80 -18.75 2.62
C ALA A 391 -50.57 -19.54 3.69
N ALA A 392 -50.33 -19.30 4.98
CA ALA A 392 -51.04 -19.96 6.06
C ALA A 392 -52.51 -19.49 6.10
N PRO A 393 -53.51 -20.41 6.06
CA PRO A 393 -54.91 -20.03 6.10
C PRO A 393 -55.25 -19.35 7.43
N ALA A 394 -56.03 -18.27 7.38
CA ALA A 394 -56.53 -17.60 8.58
C ALA A 394 -57.32 -18.61 9.44
N ALA A 395 -56.95 -18.73 10.72
CA ALA A 395 -57.63 -19.63 11.64
C ALA A 395 -59.12 -19.26 11.74
N PRO A 396 -60.05 -20.23 11.66
CA PRO A 396 -61.47 -19.95 11.84
C PRO A 396 -61.72 -19.46 13.27
N ALA A 397 -62.51 -18.40 13.39
CA ALA A 397 -62.87 -17.72 14.63
C ALA A 397 -64.02 -18.42 15.39
#